data_AF-A0A1M7CED9-F1
#
_entry.id   AF-A0A1M7CED9-F1
#
_cell.length_a   1.000
_cell.length_b   1.000
_cell.length_c   1.000
_cell.angle_alpha   90.00
_cell.angle_beta   90.00
_cell.angle_gamma   90.00
#
_symmetry.space_group_name_H-M   'P 1'
#
loop_
_entity.id
_entity.type
_entity.pdbx_description
1 polymer ?
#
loop_
_entity_poly.entity_id
_entity_poly.type
_entity_poly.pdbx_seq_one_letter_code
_entity_poly.pdbx_strand_id
1 'polypeptide(L)'
;MSDLKTVWFSMLTDNSDDSGTDSPIVLIINVRGGMLDVLHRTFPDTRQSDQERGQANLYEITEDDFEPQAFVGSTVDPQDLNASSIRIGIRGNDLWRPKSVFIWGEQKDGLVVPLALDTELRSGIVIAGQLANIDLSTDASEGKLSFAPSRVQLGTATTVIRRLLMLMTTADVDDAGTDDDIALQITTIDGRLVVDHVFPDTSQADLERAQANLYYVPVMIPFSRTELNADSIRLSIKGNDAWLPNRLFLFGLSEDETGQPPEFAVPLVHLPAWPLGTLSTDEEEGQGSVTLPLLDNVILL
;
A
#
# COMPACT_ATOMS: atom_id res chain seq x y z
N MET A 1 -0.28 14.39 -18.91
CA MET A 1 -0.43 13.26 -17.98
C MET A 1 -1.73 12.58 -18.27
N SER A 2 -1.79 11.28 -18.01
CA SER A 2 -2.95 10.45 -18.32
C SER A 2 -3.86 10.31 -17.10
N ASP A 3 -5.10 9.92 -17.36
CA ASP A 3 -6.10 9.64 -16.33
C ASP A 3 -5.74 8.41 -15.52
N LEU A 4 -6.22 8.33 -14.28
CA LEU A 4 -6.23 7.07 -13.53
C LEU A 4 -7.09 6.02 -14.25
N LYS A 5 -6.50 4.82 -14.38
CA LYS A 5 -7.12 3.58 -14.86
C LYS A 5 -7.51 2.70 -13.67
N THR A 6 -6.61 2.57 -12.71
CA THR A 6 -6.82 1.75 -11.50
C THR A 6 -6.41 2.57 -10.30
N VAL A 7 -7.18 2.47 -9.21
CA VAL A 7 -6.81 2.96 -7.88
C VAL A 7 -6.66 1.77 -6.96
N TRP A 8 -5.63 1.82 -6.12
CA TRP A 8 -5.37 0.84 -5.10
C TRP A 8 -5.52 1.51 -3.75
N PHE A 9 -6.16 0.80 -2.82
CA PHE A 9 -6.33 1.24 -1.45
C PHE A 9 -5.84 0.15 -0.53
N SER A 10 -4.81 0.45 0.25
CA SER A 10 -4.38 -0.37 1.36
C SER A 10 -4.64 0.33 2.69
N MET A 11 -4.96 -0.47 3.69
CA MET A 11 -5.08 -0.04 5.06
C MET A 11 -4.52 -1.09 6.01
N LEU A 12 -4.04 -0.65 7.15
CA LEU A 12 -3.68 -1.47 8.30
C LEU A 12 -4.51 -0.99 9.48
N THR A 13 -5.33 -1.87 10.04
CA THR A 13 -6.05 -1.60 11.30
C THR A 13 -5.07 -1.64 12.45
N ASP A 14 -5.28 -0.77 13.45
CA ASP A 14 -4.45 -0.75 14.64
C ASP A 14 -4.52 -2.06 15.43
N ASN A 15 -3.42 -2.43 16.06
CA ASN A 15 -3.32 -3.66 16.86
C ASN A 15 -3.61 -3.39 18.34
N SER A 16 -4.53 -2.47 18.65
CA SER A 16 -5.04 -2.27 20.01
C SER A 16 -6.45 -2.82 20.14
N ASP A 17 -6.85 -3.10 21.38
CA ASP A 17 -8.18 -3.63 21.66
C ASP A 17 -9.27 -2.75 21.03
N ASP A 18 -10.30 -3.40 20.48
CA ASP A 18 -11.48 -2.73 19.92
C ASP A 18 -11.16 -1.84 18.69
N SER A 19 -10.02 -2.07 18.01
CA SER A 19 -9.64 -1.26 16.84
C SER A 19 -10.27 -1.71 15.53
N GLY A 20 -10.68 -2.98 15.46
CA GLY A 20 -11.30 -3.54 14.27
C GLY A 20 -12.76 -3.15 14.14
N THR A 21 -13.34 -3.37 12.96
CA THR A 21 -14.76 -3.09 12.75
C THR A 21 -15.45 -4.06 11.80
N ASP A 22 -16.74 -4.26 12.02
CA ASP A 22 -17.68 -4.87 11.06
C ASP A 22 -18.36 -3.81 10.17
N SER A 23 -18.09 -2.52 10.38
CA SER A 23 -18.71 -1.42 9.64
C SER A 23 -18.03 -1.18 8.30
N PRO A 24 -18.77 -1.05 7.18
CA PRO A 24 -18.17 -0.86 5.87
C PRO A 24 -17.32 0.41 5.76
N ILE A 25 -16.10 0.27 5.24
CA ILE A 25 -15.23 1.40 4.90
C ILE A 25 -15.55 1.93 3.49
N VAL A 26 -15.46 3.24 3.33
CA VAL A 26 -15.67 3.92 2.05
C VAL A 26 -14.47 4.79 1.67
N LEU A 27 -14.02 4.67 0.42
CA LEU A 27 -13.10 5.61 -0.21
C LEU A 27 -13.88 6.56 -1.12
N ILE A 28 -13.63 7.85 -0.94
CA ILE A 28 -14.23 8.92 -1.73
C ILE A 28 -13.11 9.70 -2.42
N ILE A 29 -13.22 9.87 -3.74
CA ILE A 29 -12.36 10.77 -4.49
C ILE A 29 -13.25 11.83 -5.16
N ASN A 30 -12.91 13.09 -4.93
CA ASN A 30 -13.53 14.24 -5.55
C ASN A 30 -12.48 15.08 -6.29
N VAL A 31 -12.89 15.67 -7.40
CA VAL A 31 -12.03 16.51 -8.26
C VAL A 31 -12.55 17.94 -8.31
N ARG A 32 -11.74 18.83 -8.89
CA ARG A 32 -12.10 20.24 -9.11
C ARG A 32 -12.51 20.96 -7.82
N GLY A 33 -11.76 20.75 -6.73
CA GLY A 33 -12.03 21.43 -5.47
C GLY A 33 -13.26 20.91 -4.70
N GLY A 34 -13.67 19.66 -4.91
CA GLY A 34 -14.81 19.06 -4.21
C GLY A 34 -16.17 19.33 -4.86
N MET A 35 -16.19 19.81 -6.10
CA MET A 35 -17.44 20.04 -6.82
C MET A 35 -18.03 18.77 -7.45
N LEU A 36 -17.22 17.72 -7.61
CA LEU A 36 -17.61 16.48 -8.27
C LEU A 36 -16.95 15.27 -7.60
N ASP A 37 -17.78 14.41 -7.03
CA ASP A 37 -17.35 13.08 -6.60
C ASP A 37 -17.24 12.19 -7.85
N VAL A 38 -16.05 11.62 -8.05
CA VAL A 38 -15.71 10.75 -9.19
C VAL A 38 -15.58 9.30 -8.77
N LEU A 39 -15.35 9.06 -7.48
CA LEU A 39 -15.33 7.74 -6.87
C LEU A 39 -16.03 7.80 -5.51
N HIS A 40 -16.91 6.85 -5.27
CA HIS A 40 -17.55 6.65 -3.97
C HIS A 40 -17.71 5.15 -3.72
N ARG A 41 -16.59 4.49 -3.38
CA ARG A 41 -16.51 3.03 -3.28
C ARG A 41 -16.63 2.58 -1.84
N THR A 42 -17.69 1.83 -1.53
CA THR A 42 -17.75 1.03 -0.31
C THR A 42 -17.12 -0.32 -0.57
N PHE A 43 -16.17 -0.71 0.27
CA PHE A 43 -15.47 -1.97 0.10
C PHE A 43 -16.33 -3.12 0.63
N PRO A 44 -16.50 -4.18 -0.15
CA PRO A 44 -17.10 -5.41 0.35
C PRO A 44 -16.10 -6.17 1.21
N ASP A 45 -16.60 -7.10 2.03
CA ASP A 45 -15.78 -8.07 2.71
C ASP A 45 -15.04 -8.94 1.67
N THR A 46 -13.75 -9.18 1.90
CA THR A 46 -12.93 -10.14 1.18
C THR A 46 -13.05 -11.53 1.82
N ARG A 47 -12.23 -12.49 1.37
CA ARG A 47 -12.13 -13.80 2.02
C ARG A 47 -11.36 -13.74 3.34
N GLN A 48 -10.50 -12.74 3.50
CA GLN A 48 -9.90 -12.41 4.77
C GLN A 48 -10.98 -11.79 5.67
N SER A 49 -10.86 -11.97 6.98
CA SER A 49 -11.66 -11.22 7.96
C SER A 49 -11.23 -9.76 7.93
N ASP A 50 -11.87 -8.95 7.07
CA ASP A 50 -11.39 -7.60 6.82
C ASP A 50 -11.48 -6.69 8.03
N GLN A 51 -10.58 -5.70 8.08
CA GLN A 51 -10.61 -4.60 9.04
C GLN A 51 -10.51 -5.04 10.51
N GLU A 52 -10.16 -6.29 10.78
CA GLU A 52 -9.89 -6.82 12.11
C GLU A 52 -8.64 -6.22 12.75
N ARG A 53 -8.55 -6.32 14.07
CA ARG A 53 -7.42 -5.79 14.85
C ARG A 53 -6.08 -6.28 14.28
N GLY A 54 -5.21 -5.31 13.95
CA GLY A 54 -3.86 -5.59 13.46
C GLY A 54 -3.78 -6.20 12.06
N GLN A 55 -4.89 -6.22 11.30
CA GLN A 55 -4.91 -6.77 9.96
C GLN A 55 -4.70 -5.71 8.88
N ALA A 56 -4.00 -6.12 7.82
CA ALA A 56 -3.85 -5.34 6.60
C ALA A 56 -4.89 -5.78 5.57
N ASN A 57 -5.40 -4.84 4.78
CA ASN A 57 -6.26 -5.12 3.64
C ASN A 57 -5.75 -4.39 2.40
N LEU A 58 -6.07 -4.93 1.23
CA LEU A 58 -5.74 -4.34 -0.06
C LEU A 58 -6.91 -4.49 -1.04
N TYR A 59 -7.34 -3.36 -1.58
CA TYR A 59 -8.45 -3.29 -2.53
C TYR A 59 -7.98 -2.71 -3.86
N GLU A 60 -8.46 -3.32 -4.93
CA GLU A 60 -8.36 -2.81 -6.29
C GLU A 60 -9.67 -2.13 -6.68
N ILE A 61 -9.55 -0.97 -7.31
CA ILE A 61 -10.65 -0.15 -7.79
C ILE A 61 -10.36 0.11 -9.27
N THR A 62 -11.23 -0.39 -10.13
CA THR A 62 -11.07 -0.35 -11.58
C THR A 62 -11.89 0.77 -12.20
N GLU A 63 -11.72 1.03 -13.50
CA GLU A 63 -12.49 2.04 -14.23
C GLU A 63 -14.01 1.86 -14.07
N ASP A 64 -14.48 0.63 -13.94
CA ASP A 64 -15.91 0.29 -13.77
C ASP A 64 -16.49 0.76 -12.42
N ASP A 65 -15.63 1.05 -11.43
CA ASP A 65 -16.04 1.53 -10.11
C ASP A 65 -16.17 3.06 -10.04
N PHE A 66 -15.69 3.78 -11.06
CA PHE A 66 -15.83 5.25 -11.12
C PHE A 66 -17.24 5.64 -11.58
N GLU A 67 -17.76 6.73 -11.01
CA GLU A 67 -19.10 7.21 -11.34
C GLU A 67 -19.18 7.57 -12.84
N PRO A 68 -20.23 7.13 -13.56
CA PRO A 68 -20.41 7.46 -14.97
C PRO A 68 -20.41 8.96 -15.18
N GLN A 69 -19.41 9.41 -15.91
CA GLN A 69 -19.16 10.81 -16.10
C GLN A 69 -20.08 11.38 -17.18
N ALA A 70 -21.00 12.27 -16.79
CA ALA A 70 -21.90 12.95 -17.73
C ALA A 70 -21.16 13.83 -18.76
N PHE A 71 -19.88 14.11 -18.53
CA PHE A 71 -19.03 14.93 -19.40
C PHE A 71 -17.83 14.13 -19.89
N VAL A 72 -17.54 14.23 -21.18
CA VAL A 72 -16.31 13.69 -21.77
C VAL A 72 -15.12 14.39 -21.12
N GLY A 73 -14.26 13.65 -20.41
CA GLY A 73 -13.05 14.17 -19.75
C GLY A 73 -13.15 14.45 -18.25
N SER A 74 -14.11 13.88 -17.51
CA SER A 74 -14.11 13.92 -16.03
C SER A 74 -13.53 12.66 -15.40
N THR A 75 -12.36 12.34 -15.86
CA THR A 75 -11.45 11.37 -15.27
C THR A 75 -10.70 11.97 -14.08
N VAL A 76 -10.00 11.13 -13.31
CA VAL A 76 -9.16 11.61 -12.22
C VAL A 76 -7.77 11.90 -12.76
N ASP A 77 -7.47 13.18 -13.01
CA ASP A 77 -6.10 13.66 -13.11
C ASP A 77 -5.54 13.82 -11.69
N PRO A 78 -4.47 13.11 -11.30
CA PRO A 78 -3.86 13.26 -9.98
C PRO A 78 -3.43 14.69 -9.62
N GLN A 79 -3.23 15.58 -10.60
CA GLN A 79 -2.89 16.99 -10.39
C GLN A 79 -4.10 17.86 -10.00
N ASP A 80 -5.32 17.43 -10.31
CA ASP A 80 -6.54 18.12 -9.91
C ASP A 80 -6.94 17.85 -8.45
N LEU A 81 -6.22 16.92 -7.79
CA LEU A 81 -6.47 16.52 -6.42
C LEU A 81 -5.81 17.50 -5.43
N ASN A 82 -6.60 17.98 -4.47
CA ASN A 82 -6.15 18.79 -3.35
C ASN A 82 -6.22 18.00 -2.03
N ALA A 83 -5.84 18.64 -0.91
CA ALA A 83 -5.81 18.00 0.41
C ALA A 83 -7.17 17.43 0.90
N SER A 84 -8.30 17.87 0.32
CA SER A 84 -9.64 17.37 0.65
C SER A 84 -10.23 16.44 -0.41
N SER A 85 -9.47 16.18 -1.49
CA SER A 85 -9.93 15.41 -2.63
C SER A 85 -10.09 13.93 -2.35
N ILE A 86 -9.34 13.39 -1.39
CA ILE A 86 -9.43 11.99 -0.99
C ILE A 86 -9.99 11.97 0.43
N ARG A 87 -10.98 11.12 0.69
CA ARG A 87 -11.53 10.88 2.02
C ARG A 87 -11.75 9.42 2.26
N ILE A 88 -11.47 9.00 3.49
CA ILE A 88 -11.77 7.67 4.00
C ILE A 88 -12.85 7.85 5.06
N GLY A 89 -13.93 7.11 4.94
CA GLY A 89 -15.05 7.15 5.88
C GLY A 89 -15.52 5.77 6.28
N ILE A 90 -16.48 5.75 7.19
CA ILE A 90 -17.12 4.54 7.72
C ILE A 90 -18.63 4.63 7.57
N ARG A 91 -19.29 3.49 7.38
CA ARG A 91 -20.75 3.37 7.23
C ARG A 91 -21.37 2.41 8.25
N GLY A 92 -21.07 2.63 9.51
CA GLY A 92 -21.71 1.94 10.62
C GLY A 92 -21.26 2.55 11.94
N ASN A 93 -21.89 2.13 13.02
CA ASN A 93 -21.69 2.70 14.35
C ASN A 93 -20.67 1.91 15.17
N ASP A 94 -19.99 0.96 14.54
CA ASP A 94 -18.89 0.24 15.16
C ASP A 94 -17.58 0.97 14.86
N LEU A 95 -16.69 0.98 15.84
CA LEU A 95 -15.56 1.90 15.86
C LEU A 95 -14.35 1.29 15.14
N TRP A 96 -13.85 1.98 14.14
CA TRP A 96 -12.63 1.61 13.44
C TRP A 96 -11.46 2.54 13.74
N ARG A 97 -10.28 1.95 13.97
CA ARG A 97 -9.04 2.67 14.24
C ARG A 97 -7.97 2.30 13.22
N PRO A 98 -7.83 3.05 12.12
CA PRO A 98 -6.73 2.83 11.18
C PRO A 98 -5.38 3.18 11.83
N LYS A 99 -4.37 2.33 11.61
CA LYS A 99 -2.97 2.62 11.90
C LYS A 99 -2.25 3.23 10.69
N SER A 100 -2.48 2.69 9.50
CA SER A 100 -1.89 3.21 8.26
C SER A 100 -2.88 3.13 7.11
N VAL A 101 -2.77 4.06 6.16
CA VAL A 101 -3.53 4.05 4.92
C VAL A 101 -2.64 4.47 3.76
N PHE A 102 -2.76 3.79 2.63
CA PHE A 102 -2.05 4.16 1.40
C PHE A 102 -2.97 4.07 0.19
N ILE A 103 -3.01 5.15 -0.59
CA ILE A 103 -3.75 5.25 -1.84
C ILE A 103 -2.77 5.61 -2.95
N TRP A 104 -2.76 4.80 -3.99
CA TRP A 104 -2.01 5.08 -5.22
C TRP A 104 -2.85 4.70 -6.43
N GLY A 105 -2.47 5.19 -7.60
CA GLY A 105 -3.13 4.87 -8.85
C GLY A 105 -2.14 4.44 -9.93
N GLU A 106 -2.66 3.71 -10.91
CA GLU A 106 -2.02 3.47 -12.21
C GLU A 106 -2.74 4.33 -13.23
N GLN A 107 -2.01 5.18 -13.95
CA GLN A 107 -2.52 5.95 -15.06
C GLN A 107 -2.68 5.08 -16.33
N LYS A 108 -3.51 5.49 -17.29
CA LYS A 108 -3.70 4.70 -18.55
C LYS A 108 -2.44 4.56 -19.39
N ASP A 109 -1.43 5.40 -19.17
CA ASP A 109 -0.10 5.30 -19.79
C ASP A 109 0.88 4.40 -18.99
N GLY A 110 0.41 3.80 -17.90
CA GLY A 110 1.17 2.89 -17.04
C GLY A 110 1.99 3.57 -15.95
N LEU A 111 1.90 4.91 -15.79
CA LEU A 111 2.58 5.59 -14.69
C LEU A 111 1.91 5.25 -13.35
N VAL A 112 2.71 4.81 -12.38
CA VAL A 112 2.27 4.60 -11.00
C VAL A 112 2.41 5.91 -10.22
N VAL A 113 1.32 6.40 -9.65
CA VAL A 113 1.25 7.69 -8.96
C VAL A 113 0.75 7.49 -7.53
N PRO A 114 1.60 7.71 -6.52
CA PRO A 114 1.16 7.85 -5.13
C PRO A 114 0.17 9.01 -4.97
N LEU A 115 -0.90 8.83 -4.22
CA LEU A 115 -1.97 9.82 -4.08
C LEU A 115 -2.12 10.33 -2.64
N ALA A 116 -2.12 9.44 -1.66
CA ALA A 116 -2.18 9.80 -0.24
C ALA A 116 -1.58 8.70 0.63
N LEU A 117 -0.87 9.07 1.70
CA LEU A 117 -0.21 8.16 2.62
C LEU A 117 -0.20 8.77 4.02
N ASP A 118 -0.75 8.05 5.00
CA ASP A 118 -0.49 8.31 6.41
C ASP A 118 0.01 7.03 7.06
N THR A 119 1.04 7.18 7.87
CA THR A 119 1.62 6.10 8.68
C THR A 119 1.46 6.45 10.15
N GLU A 120 1.33 5.44 11.00
CA GLU A 120 1.29 5.61 12.47
C GLU A 120 0.22 6.60 12.96
N LEU A 121 -0.99 6.53 12.40
CA LEU A 121 -2.16 7.35 12.78
C LEU A 121 -2.58 7.20 14.26
N ARG A 122 -1.95 6.31 15.01
CA ARG A 122 -2.18 6.07 16.45
C ARG A 122 -1.02 6.53 17.33
N SER A 123 -0.02 7.22 16.78
CA SER A 123 1.09 7.75 17.56
C SER A 123 0.60 8.80 18.56
N GLY A 124 1.00 8.65 19.83
CA GLY A 124 0.73 9.64 20.88
C GLY A 124 1.50 10.96 20.71
N ILE A 125 2.43 11.02 19.76
CA ILE A 125 3.19 12.22 19.42
C ILE A 125 2.44 12.96 18.31
N VAL A 126 1.66 13.99 18.69
CA VAL A 126 0.99 14.86 17.72
C VAL A 126 1.96 15.95 17.29
N ILE A 127 2.51 15.83 16.09
CA ILE A 127 3.25 16.93 15.45
C ILE A 127 2.22 17.90 14.84
N ALA A 128 2.45 19.20 14.96
CA ALA A 128 1.54 20.21 14.43
C ALA A 128 1.32 20.01 12.92
N GLY A 129 0.06 19.81 12.51
CA GLY A 129 -0.32 19.58 11.12
C GLY A 129 -0.45 18.10 10.72
N GLN A 130 -0.18 17.17 11.62
CA GLN A 130 -0.30 15.73 11.36
C GLN A 130 -1.64 15.16 11.85
N LEU A 131 -2.16 14.18 11.12
CA LEU A 131 -3.26 13.33 11.58
C LEU A 131 -2.77 12.35 12.64
N ALA A 132 -3.45 12.32 13.78
CA ALA A 132 -3.18 11.39 14.86
C ALA A 132 -4.47 11.09 15.62
N ASN A 133 -4.52 9.90 16.23
CA ASN A 133 -5.67 9.36 16.97
C ASN A 133 -6.96 9.43 16.14
N ILE A 134 -6.90 8.87 14.93
CA ILE A 134 -8.07 8.76 14.07
C ILE A 134 -8.94 7.60 14.56
N ASP A 135 -10.16 7.96 14.97
CA ASP A 135 -11.24 7.07 15.38
C ASP A 135 -12.41 7.34 14.42
N LEU A 136 -12.91 6.31 13.73
CA LEU A 136 -14.03 6.43 12.80
C LEU A 136 -15.25 5.65 13.30
N SER A 137 -16.39 6.33 13.44
CA SER A 137 -17.70 5.73 13.73
C SER A 137 -18.81 6.66 13.26
N THR A 138 -20.00 6.12 12.95
CA THR A 138 -21.22 6.92 12.78
C THR A 138 -21.87 7.30 14.12
N ASP A 139 -21.46 6.67 15.23
CA ASP A 139 -21.74 7.18 16.56
C ASP A 139 -20.79 8.36 16.84
N ALA A 140 -21.36 9.57 16.88
CA ALA A 140 -20.62 10.81 17.11
C ALA A 140 -19.96 10.89 18.51
N SER A 141 -20.30 9.98 19.43
CA SER A 141 -19.63 9.86 20.73
C SER A 141 -18.36 9.02 20.70
N GLU A 142 -18.15 8.22 19.64
CA GLU A 142 -17.01 7.31 19.49
C GLU A 142 -15.94 7.85 18.54
N GLY A 143 -16.35 8.51 17.46
CA GLY A 143 -15.41 8.91 16.41
C GLY A 143 -15.97 9.90 15.40
N LYS A 144 -15.17 10.15 14.35
CA LYS A 144 -15.55 10.98 13.22
C LYS A 144 -16.16 10.10 12.11
N LEU A 145 -16.96 10.70 11.23
CA LEU A 145 -17.50 9.98 10.07
C LEU A 145 -16.46 9.69 8.97
N SER A 146 -15.46 10.58 8.86
CA SER A 146 -14.41 10.48 7.85
C SER A 146 -13.21 11.34 8.22
N PHE A 147 -12.09 11.08 7.54
CA PHE A 147 -10.92 11.95 7.51
C PHE A 147 -10.37 12.04 6.07
N ALA A 148 -9.55 13.06 5.82
CA ALA A 148 -8.85 13.21 4.55
C ALA A 148 -7.36 12.87 4.77
N PRO A 149 -6.83 11.79 4.19
CA PRO A 149 -5.45 11.41 4.38
C PRO A 149 -4.47 12.43 3.76
N SER A 150 -3.25 12.47 4.29
CA SER A 150 -2.18 13.36 3.82
C SER A 150 -1.79 13.03 2.38
N ARG A 151 -1.69 14.06 1.54
CA ARG A 151 -1.21 13.92 0.16
C ARG A 151 0.28 13.57 0.19
N VAL A 152 0.67 12.58 -0.61
CA VAL A 152 2.07 12.23 -0.87
C VAL A 152 2.40 12.54 -2.32
N GLN A 153 3.62 13.00 -2.58
CA GLN A 153 4.08 13.30 -3.93
C GLN A 153 4.77 12.09 -4.55
N LEU A 154 4.70 12.00 -5.88
CA LEU A 154 5.53 11.06 -6.63
C LEU A 154 7.00 11.51 -6.53
N GLY A 155 7.84 10.66 -5.95
CA GLY A 155 9.29 10.89 -5.92
C GLY A 155 9.93 10.72 -7.30
N THR A 156 11.03 11.43 -7.53
CA THR A 156 11.83 11.33 -8.75
C THR A 156 12.85 10.20 -8.62
N ALA A 157 13.61 9.94 -9.69
CA ALA A 157 14.69 8.96 -9.64
C ALA A 157 15.77 9.30 -8.59
N THR A 158 15.93 10.58 -8.24
CA THR A 158 16.93 11.10 -7.30
C THR A 158 16.41 11.31 -5.88
N THR A 159 15.11 11.09 -5.64
CA THR A 159 14.54 11.10 -4.28
C THR A 159 15.26 10.06 -3.42
N VAL A 160 15.77 10.51 -2.28
CA VAL A 160 16.45 9.64 -1.31
C VAL A 160 15.40 8.83 -0.56
N ILE A 161 15.54 7.52 -0.62
CA ILE A 161 14.72 6.50 0.03
C ILE A 161 15.37 6.14 1.36
N ARG A 162 14.58 6.19 2.43
CA ARG A 162 14.99 5.97 3.82
C ARG A 162 14.25 4.84 4.52
N ARG A 163 13.12 4.45 3.98
CA ARG A 163 12.27 3.34 4.43
C ARG A 163 11.57 2.76 3.23
N LEU A 164 11.17 1.48 3.28
CA LEU A 164 10.28 0.91 2.27
C LEU A 164 8.91 0.59 2.86
N LEU A 165 7.91 0.64 1.99
CA LEU A 165 6.58 0.09 2.20
C LEU A 165 6.38 -1.03 1.19
N MET A 166 6.18 -2.26 1.69
CA MET A 166 5.83 -3.42 0.89
C MET A 166 4.38 -3.81 1.17
N LEU A 167 3.63 -4.02 0.08
CA LEU A 167 2.24 -4.44 0.10
C LEU A 167 2.09 -5.67 -0.77
N MET A 168 1.42 -6.69 -0.29
CA MET A 168 1.22 -7.91 -1.06
C MET A 168 -0.06 -8.62 -0.69
N THR A 169 -0.45 -9.54 -1.55
CA THR A 169 -1.52 -10.51 -1.27
C THR A 169 -1.05 -11.89 -1.68
N THR A 170 -1.43 -12.91 -0.92
CA THR A 170 -1.29 -14.32 -1.31
C THR A 170 -2.42 -14.74 -2.26
N ALA A 171 -2.17 -15.70 -3.14
CA ALA A 171 -3.18 -16.23 -4.04
C ALA A 171 -4.34 -16.88 -3.29
N ASP A 172 -5.52 -16.79 -3.90
CA ASP A 172 -6.75 -17.38 -3.38
C ASP A 172 -7.01 -18.76 -3.99
N VAL A 173 -5.99 -19.60 -3.94
CA VAL A 173 -6.07 -21.01 -4.35
C VAL A 173 -5.65 -21.88 -3.18
N ASP A 174 -6.07 -23.15 -3.22
CA ASP A 174 -5.70 -24.11 -2.18
C ASP A 174 -4.17 -24.19 -2.12
N ASP A 175 -3.62 -24.25 -0.90
CA ASP A 175 -2.18 -24.41 -0.65
C ASP A 175 -1.29 -23.27 -1.18
N ALA A 176 -1.83 -22.05 -1.26
CA ALA A 176 -1.08 -20.88 -1.69
C ALA A 176 -0.29 -20.17 -0.58
N GLY A 177 -0.67 -20.39 0.68
CA GLY A 177 -0.06 -19.76 1.85
C GLY A 177 1.21 -20.46 2.29
N THR A 178 1.91 -19.87 3.25
CA THR A 178 3.11 -20.46 3.86
C THR A 178 3.26 -19.99 5.29
N ASP A 179 3.87 -20.83 6.14
CA ASP A 179 4.35 -20.46 7.47
C ASP A 179 5.85 -20.05 7.46
N ASP A 180 6.52 -20.15 6.30
CA ASP A 180 7.96 -19.86 6.19
C ASP A 180 8.27 -18.36 6.03
N ASP A 181 9.36 -17.94 6.65
CA ASP A 181 9.87 -16.57 6.54
C ASP A 181 10.16 -16.20 5.08
N ILE A 182 9.82 -14.97 4.71
CA ILE A 182 10.31 -14.32 3.49
C ILE A 182 11.38 -13.29 3.82
N ALA A 183 12.20 -12.95 2.82
CA ALA A 183 13.19 -11.89 2.95
C ALA A 183 13.36 -11.05 1.69
N LEU A 184 13.58 -9.76 1.90
CA LEU A 184 13.87 -8.75 0.88
C LEU A 184 15.34 -8.33 0.97
N GLN A 185 16.02 -8.37 -0.17
CA GLN A 185 17.36 -7.82 -0.32
C GLN A 185 17.38 -6.78 -1.44
N ILE A 186 18.05 -5.65 -1.19
CA ILE A 186 18.30 -4.63 -2.21
C ILE A 186 19.80 -4.32 -2.27
N THR A 187 20.38 -4.48 -3.45
CA THR A 187 21.78 -4.16 -3.74
C THR A 187 21.87 -3.10 -4.83
N THR A 188 22.60 -2.02 -4.58
CA THR A 188 22.83 -0.94 -5.55
C THR A 188 23.80 -1.37 -6.66
N ILE A 189 23.84 -0.61 -7.76
CA ILE A 189 24.69 -0.88 -8.94
C ILE A 189 26.19 -0.97 -8.57
N ASP A 190 26.63 -0.23 -7.55
CA ASP A 190 28.00 -0.26 -7.02
C ASP A 190 28.27 -1.42 -6.05
N GLY A 191 27.28 -2.29 -5.80
CA GLY A 191 27.40 -3.49 -4.97
C GLY A 191 27.13 -3.29 -3.48
N ARG A 192 26.64 -2.13 -3.03
CA ARG A 192 26.27 -1.95 -1.62
C ARG A 192 24.93 -2.63 -1.33
N LEU A 193 24.90 -3.43 -0.26
CA LEU A 193 23.67 -3.97 0.31
C LEU A 193 23.00 -2.87 1.14
N VAL A 194 21.86 -2.38 0.67
CA VAL A 194 21.12 -1.26 1.30
C VAL A 194 19.89 -1.74 2.08
N VAL A 195 19.40 -2.95 1.77
CA VAL A 195 18.34 -3.66 2.51
C VAL A 195 18.70 -5.13 2.59
N ASP A 196 18.58 -5.69 3.79
CA ASP A 196 18.68 -7.12 4.09
C ASP A 196 17.72 -7.40 5.24
N HIS A 197 16.51 -7.81 4.91
CA HIS A 197 15.41 -7.88 5.87
C HIS A 197 14.67 -9.21 5.74
N VAL A 198 14.61 -9.95 6.84
CA VAL A 198 13.68 -11.07 7.02
C VAL A 198 12.44 -10.50 7.70
N PHE A 199 11.27 -10.78 7.12
CA PHE A 199 10.01 -10.24 7.62
C PHE A 199 9.58 -11.07 8.83
N PRO A 200 9.41 -10.46 10.01
CA PRO A 200 8.81 -11.16 11.13
C PRO A 200 7.29 -11.29 10.93
N ASP A 201 6.69 -12.28 11.56
CA ASP A 201 5.24 -12.34 11.72
C ASP A 201 4.71 -11.02 12.31
N THR A 202 3.70 -10.47 11.65
CA THR A 202 2.91 -9.38 12.20
C THR A 202 1.88 -9.91 13.21
N SER A 203 0.96 -9.05 13.64
CA SER A 203 -0.15 -9.46 14.52
C SER A 203 -1.21 -10.31 13.83
N GLN A 204 -1.22 -10.33 12.51
CA GLN A 204 -2.04 -11.23 11.70
C GLN A 204 -1.23 -12.48 11.31
N ALA A 205 -1.92 -13.56 10.96
CA ALA A 205 -1.27 -14.74 10.40
C ALA A 205 -0.76 -14.40 9.00
N ASP A 206 0.55 -14.22 8.86
CA ASP A 206 1.12 -13.66 7.64
C ASP A 206 1.15 -14.66 6.49
N LEU A 207 1.13 -14.15 5.26
CA LEU A 207 1.27 -14.92 4.02
C LEU A 207 0.23 -16.02 3.77
N GLU A 208 -0.77 -16.13 4.62
CA GLU A 208 -1.89 -17.05 4.48
C GLU A 208 -2.71 -16.83 3.20
N ARG A 209 -3.40 -17.89 2.75
CA ARG A 209 -4.24 -17.86 1.55
C ARG A 209 -5.16 -16.63 1.54
N ALA A 210 -5.17 -15.93 0.39
CA ALA A 210 -6.03 -14.78 0.13
C ALA A 210 -5.87 -13.60 1.11
N GLN A 211 -4.83 -13.58 1.95
CA GLN A 211 -4.58 -12.48 2.86
C GLN A 211 -3.72 -11.40 2.23
N ALA A 212 -3.94 -10.17 2.66
CA ALA A 212 -3.07 -9.04 2.39
C ALA A 212 -2.07 -8.84 3.54
N ASN A 213 -0.85 -8.43 3.21
CA ASN A 213 0.17 -8.09 4.19
C ASN A 213 0.76 -6.71 3.86
N LEU A 214 1.02 -5.93 4.91
CA LEU A 214 1.65 -4.62 4.83
C LEU A 214 2.87 -4.61 5.74
N TYR A 215 4.04 -4.39 5.13
CA TYR A 215 5.31 -4.34 5.84
C TYR A 215 6.00 -3.00 5.63
N TYR A 216 6.58 -2.50 6.70
CA TYR A 216 7.56 -1.43 6.62
C TYR A 216 8.95 -2.03 6.78
N VAL A 217 9.83 -1.75 5.82
CA VAL A 217 11.19 -2.31 5.80
C VAL A 217 12.19 -1.21 6.11
N PRO A 218 13.05 -1.38 7.12
CA PRO A 218 14.14 -0.44 7.39
C PRO A 218 15.17 -0.49 6.26
N VAL A 219 15.65 0.69 5.85
CA VAL A 219 16.77 0.81 4.92
C VAL A 219 18.05 1.05 5.72
N MET A 220 19.05 0.19 5.55
CA MET A 220 20.31 0.28 6.30
C MET A 220 21.15 1.49 5.87
N ILE A 221 21.13 1.78 4.56
CA ILE A 221 21.86 2.88 3.95
C ILE A 221 20.92 3.56 2.96
N PRO A 222 20.54 4.83 3.18
CA PRO A 222 19.67 5.55 2.24
C PRO A 222 20.23 5.51 0.82
N PHE A 223 19.34 5.33 -0.14
CA PHE A 223 19.68 5.19 -1.56
C PHE A 223 18.60 5.84 -2.42
N SER A 224 18.83 5.97 -3.72
CA SER A 224 17.86 6.48 -4.68
C SER A 224 17.63 5.48 -5.81
N ARG A 225 16.55 5.65 -6.57
CA ARG A 225 16.24 4.79 -7.72
C ARG A 225 17.33 4.81 -8.79
N THR A 226 18.10 5.90 -8.92
CA THR A 226 19.24 5.99 -9.85
C THR A 226 20.37 5.00 -9.53
N GLU A 227 20.43 4.51 -8.29
CA GLU A 227 21.43 3.55 -7.83
C GLU A 227 20.99 2.09 -8.02
N LEU A 228 19.81 1.85 -8.60
CA LEU A 228 19.25 0.52 -8.82
C LEU A 228 19.21 0.14 -10.30
N ASN A 229 19.40 -1.15 -10.58
CA ASN A 229 19.22 -1.77 -11.89
C ASN A 229 18.19 -2.92 -11.83
N ALA A 230 17.96 -3.60 -12.95
CA ALA A 230 16.99 -4.68 -13.05
C ALA A 230 17.23 -5.86 -12.09
N ASP A 231 18.47 -6.05 -11.61
CA ASP A 231 18.86 -7.14 -10.70
C ASP A 231 18.94 -6.70 -9.24
N SER A 232 18.63 -5.45 -8.94
CA SER A 232 18.88 -4.85 -7.63
C SER A 232 17.97 -5.37 -6.52
N ILE A 233 16.74 -5.81 -6.81
CA ILE A 233 15.72 -6.14 -5.80
C ILE A 233 15.42 -7.63 -5.87
N ARG A 234 15.67 -8.35 -4.77
CA ARG A 234 15.42 -9.79 -4.66
C ARG A 234 14.47 -10.09 -3.51
N LEU A 235 13.43 -10.87 -3.79
CA LEU A 235 12.57 -11.50 -2.80
C LEU A 235 12.94 -12.98 -2.70
N SER A 236 12.96 -13.52 -1.48
CA SER A 236 13.24 -14.95 -1.23
C SER A 236 12.33 -15.50 -0.16
N ILE A 237 12.07 -16.80 -0.24
CA ILE A 237 11.49 -17.60 0.86
C ILE A 237 12.63 -18.36 1.55
N LYS A 238 12.49 -18.64 2.85
CA LYS A 238 13.55 -19.24 3.67
C LYS A 238 13.34 -20.71 4.02
N GLY A 239 12.16 -21.26 3.76
CA GLY A 239 11.88 -22.68 3.94
C GLY A 239 11.26 -23.33 2.72
N ASN A 240 10.76 -24.53 2.90
CA ASN A 240 10.32 -25.42 1.84
C ASN A 240 8.80 -25.51 1.71
N ASP A 241 8.03 -24.76 2.51
CA ASP A 241 6.59 -24.65 2.39
C ASP A 241 6.23 -23.66 1.29
N ALA A 242 5.70 -24.17 0.19
CA ALA A 242 5.53 -23.42 -1.05
C ALA A 242 4.55 -22.24 -0.91
N TRP A 243 5.01 -21.04 -1.28
CA TRP A 243 4.20 -19.84 -1.25
C TRP A 243 3.89 -19.32 -2.66
N LEU A 244 2.63 -19.01 -2.92
CA LEU A 244 2.19 -18.38 -4.17
C LEU A 244 1.64 -16.97 -3.91
N PRO A 245 2.44 -15.92 -4.14
CA PRO A 245 1.94 -14.56 -4.13
C PRO A 245 0.95 -14.33 -5.28
N ASN A 246 0.02 -13.41 -5.07
CA ASN A 246 -0.90 -12.92 -6.10
C ASN A 246 -0.52 -11.53 -6.61
N ARG A 247 -0.07 -10.66 -5.70
CA ARG A 247 0.25 -9.25 -5.99
C ARG A 247 1.38 -8.78 -5.10
N LEU A 248 2.22 -7.88 -5.61
CA LEU A 248 3.29 -7.27 -4.83
C LEU A 248 3.54 -5.83 -5.30
N PHE A 249 3.61 -4.92 -4.34
CA PHE A 249 3.97 -3.53 -4.57
C PHE A 249 5.06 -3.13 -3.57
N LEU A 250 6.07 -2.42 -4.07
CA LEU A 250 7.17 -1.93 -3.25
C LEU A 250 7.40 -0.45 -3.55
N PHE A 251 7.36 0.36 -2.50
CA PHE A 251 7.58 1.79 -2.56
C PHE A 251 8.72 2.19 -1.63
N GLY A 252 9.60 3.06 -2.11
CA GLY A 252 10.54 3.78 -1.25
C GLY A 252 9.89 5.04 -0.68
N LEU A 253 10.12 5.32 0.59
CA LEU A 253 9.61 6.51 1.29
C LEU A 253 10.78 7.45 1.61
N SER A 254 10.55 8.76 1.46
CA SER A 254 11.58 9.78 1.69
C SER A 254 11.87 10.10 3.15
N GLU A 255 11.15 9.47 4.07
CA GLU A 255 11.22 9.73 5.50
C GLU A 255 11.76 8.53 6.29
N ASP A 256 12.30 8.84 7.46
CA ASP A 256 12.63 7.85 8.48
C ASP A 256 11.36 7.50 9.29
N GLU A 257 11.45 6.58 10.25
CA GLU A 257 10.34 6.11 11.10
C GLU A 257 9.79 7.17 12.10
N THR A 258 9.98 8.47 11.85
CA THR A 258 9.70 9.54 12.83
C THR A 258 8.24 10.02 12.84
N GLY A 259 7.33 9.22 12.29
CA GLY A 259 5.89 9.43 12.37
C GLY A 259 5.35 10.57 11.54
N GLN A 260 6.16 11.39 10.85
CA GLN A 260 5.59 12.32 9.86
C GLN A 260 5.00 11.54 8.68
N PRO A 261 4.05 12.11 7.92
CA PRO A 261 3.65 11.56 6.64
C PRO A 261 4.75 11.80 5.60
N PRO A 262 5.00 10.84 4.70
CA PRO A 262 6.10 10.94 3.75
C PRO A 262 5.79 12.02 2.73
N GLU A 263 6.74 12.93 2.53
CA GLU A 263 6.63 13.93 1.47
C GLU A 263 6.60 13.26 0.08
N PHE A 264 7.46 12.25 -0.12
CA PHE A 264 7.56 11.51 -1.36
C PHE A 264 7.46 9.99 -1.17
N ALA A 265 6.76 9.36 -2.10
CA ALA A 265 6.81 7.91 -2.31
C ALA A 265 7.35 7.63 -3.73
N VAL A 266 8.30 6.70 -3.82
CA VAL A 266 8.97 6.29 -5.05
C VAL A 266 8.51 4.88 -5.40
N PRO A 267 7.68 4.68 -6.43
CA PRO A 267 7.34 3.34 -6.91
C PRO A 267 8.61 2.60 -7.37
N LEU A 268 8.89 1.45 -6.77
CA LEU A 268 10.03 0.59 -7.15
C LEU A 268 9.54 -0.65 -7.90
N VAL A 269 8.53 -1.33 -7.38
CA VAL A 269 7.92 -2.53 -7.97
C VAL A 269 6.41 -2.37 -7.95
N HIS A 270 5.73 -2.71 -9.04
CA HIS A 270 4.27 -2.73 -9.12
C HIS A 270 3.84 -3.95 -9.94
N LEU A 271 3.44 -5.00 -9.24
CA LEU A 271 2.97 -6.27 -9.77
C LEU A 271 1.50 -6.47 -9.36
N PRO A 272 0.54 -5.94 -10.16
CA PRO A 272 -0.89 -6.11 -9.89
C PRO A 272 -1.39 -7.54 -10.13
N ALA A 273 -0.56 -8.36 -10.77
CA ALA A 273 -0.65 -9.81 -10.83
C ALA A 273 0.77 -10.38 -10.74
N TRP A 274 0.94 -11.51 -10.06
CA TRP A 274 2.23 -12.15 -9.83
C TRP A 274 2.61 -13.08 -10.99
N PRO A 275 3.67 -12.76 -11.76
CA PRO A 275 4.07 -13.57 -12.91
C PRO A 275 5.26 -14.50 -12.62
N LEU A 276 5.81 -14.49 -11.41
CA LEU A 276 7.13 -15.06 -11.11
C LEU A 276 7.05 -16.50 -10.57
N GLY A 277 5.87 -17.13 -10.56
CA GLY A 277 5.69 -18.51 -10.09
C GLY A 277 5.83 -18.67 -8.58
N THR A 278 5.69 -19.91 -8.11
CA THR A 278 5.73 -20.28 -6.68
C THR A 278 7.14 -20.13 -6.10
N LEU A 279 7.22 -19.67 -4.85
CA LEU A 279 8.46 -19.60 -4.07
C LEU A 279 8.52 -20.79 -3.11
N SER A 280 9.58 -21.59 -3.20
CA SER A 280 9.92 -22.66 -2.23
C SER A 280 11.43 -22.92 -2.31
N THR A 281 12.07 -23.29 -1.19
CA THR A 281 13.43 -23.84 -1.24
C THR A 281 13.47 -25.29 -1.73
N ASP A 282 12.32 -25.97 -1.83
CA ASP A 282 12.18 -27.21 -2.58
C ASP A 282 12.11 -26.93 -4.09
N GLU A 283 13.10 -27.41 -4.84
CA GLU A 283 13.22 -27.21 -6.29
C GLU A 283 12.11 -27.92 -7.08
N GLU A 284 11.40 -28.90 -6.48
CA GLU A 284 10.26 -29.56 -7.10
C GLU A 284 8.96 -28.74 -7.01
N GLU A 285 8.87 -27.81 -6.05
CA GLU A 285 7.67 -27.02 -5.77
C GLU A 285 7.75 -25.57 -6.27
N GLY A 286 8.97 -25.02 -6.35
CA GLY A 286 9.16 -23.64 -6.77
C GLY A 286 10.62 -23.21 -6.85
N GLN A 287 10.85 -21.92 -6.67
CA GLN A 287 12.19 -21.34 -6.64
C GLN A 287 12.43 -20.58 -5.34
N GLY A 288 13.61 -20.72 -4.74
CA GLY A 288 13.88 -20.10 -3.43
C GLY A 288 13.96 -18.57 -3.45
N SER A 289 14.10 -17.97 -4.64
CA SER A 289 14.14 -16.51 -4.78
C SER A 289 13.81 -16.04 -6.19
N VAL A 290 13.38 -14.79 -6.30
CA VAL A 290 13.09 -14.09 -7.56
C VAL A 290 13.68 -12.69 -7.56
N THR A 291 14.06 -12.22 -8.74
CA THR A 291 14.36 -10.80 -8.96
C THR A 291 13.05 -10.07 -9.27
N LEU A 292 12.74 -9.02 -8.49
CA LEU A 292 11.55 -8.22 -8.70
C LEU A 292 11.81 -7.18 -9.81
N PRO A 293 10.89 -7.03 -10.78
CA PRO A 293 11.07 -6.10 -11.88
C PRO A 293 10.99 -4.66 -11.36
N LEU A 294 12.06 -3.93 -11.59
CA LEU A 294 12.16 -2.53 -11.25
C LEU A 294 11.37 -1.68 -12.25
N LEU A 295 10.52 -0.78 -11.76
CA LEU A 295 9.75 0.11 -12.64
C LEU A 295 10.67 1.07 -13.40
N ASP A 296 10.56 1.06 -14.73
CA ASP A 296 11.35 1.92 -15.62
C ASP A 296 10.76 3.33 -15.80
N ASN A 297 9.45 3.49 -15.54
CA ASN A 297 8.71 4.73 -15.75
C ASN A 297 8.79 5.69 -14.56
N VAL A 298 10.00 5.97 -14.07
CA VAL A 298 10.21 7.01 -13.04
C VAL A 298 10.50 8.34 -13.74
N ILE A 299 9.89 9.43 -13.28
CA ILE A 299 10.12 10.76 -13.86
C ILE A 299 11.59 11.13 -13.64
N LEU A 300 12.34 11.21 -14.74
CA LEU A 300 13.68 11.80 -14.81
C LEU A 300 13.49 13.32 -14.90
N LEU A 301 13.69 14.04 -13.79
CA LEU A 301 13.78 15.50 -13.79
C LEU A 301 15.24 15.93 -13.75
#